data_AF-A0A1G0AHV5-F1
#
_entry.id   AF-A0A1G0AHV5-F1
#
_cell.length_a   1.000
_cell.length_b   1.000
_cell.length_c   1.000
_cell.angle_alpha   90.00
_cell.angle_beta   90.00
_cell.angle_gamma   90.00
#
_symmetry.space_group_name_H-M   'P 1'
#
loop_
_entity.id
_entity.type
_entity.pdbx_description
1 polymer ?
#
loop_
_entity_poly.entity_id
_entity_poly.type
_entity_poly.pdbx_seq_one_letter_code
_entity_poly.pdbx_strand_id
1 'polypeptide(L)'
;MPATRTSKAEVPTDQDFVRTLRGRLGKDPTDTDGLVALGVWLLDREEPDKALEVFHRVTRRDPDYPGIWNLKARAFEALGDAKSAAMCRKRDAASGE
;
A
#
# COMPACT_ATOMS: atom_id res chain seq x y z
N MET A 1 -7.24 -10.11 -37.42
CA MET A 1 -6.04 -9.84 -36.59
C MET A 1 -6.43 -10.01 -35.12
N PRO A 2 -5.55 -10.57 -34.28
CA PRO A 2 -5.87 -11.75 -33.48
C PRO A 2 -6.41 -11.49 -32.06
N ALA A 3 -6.99 -12.57 -31.53
CA ALA A 3 -7.15 -12.94 -30.12
C ALA A 3 -8.19 -12.20 -29.28
N THR A 4 -9.42 -12.74 -29.33
CA THR A 4 -10.24 -12.96 -28.14
C THR A 4 -9.37 -13.58 -27.04
N ARG A 5 -9.02 -12.82 -26.00
CA ARG A 5 -8.34 -13.33 -24.81
C ARG A 5 -9.25 -13.12 -23.59
N THR A 6 -10.08 -14.14 -23.40
CA THR A 6 -10.38 -14.75 -22.09
C THR A 6 -10.98 -13.84 -21.01
N SER A 7 -12.29 -13.99 -20.82
CA SER A 7 -12.93 -13.87 -19.51
C SER A 7 -12.18 -14.72 -18.48
N LYS A 8 -11.47 -14.08 -17.53
CA LYS A 8 -11.07 -14.72 -16.28
C LYS A 8 -10.69 -13.64 -15.26
N ALA A 9 -11.65 -13.27 -14.42
CA ALA A 9 -11.52 -12.32 -13.31
C ALA A 9 -10.88 -11.00 -13.73
N GLU A 10 -11.70 -9.95 -13.88
CA GLU A 10 -11.21 -8.58 -13.97
C GLU A 10 -10.44 -8.27 -12.68
N VAL A 11 -9.15 -8.63 -12.66
CA VAL A 11 -8.17 -7.98 -11.81
C VAL A 11 -8.36 -6.51 -12.17
N PRO A 12 -8.83 -5.67 -11.25
CA PRO A 12 -9.08 -4.27 -11.56
C PRO A 12 -7.79 -3.76 -12.17
N THR A 13 -7.86 -3.37 -13.44
CA THR A 13 -6.68 -2.92 -14.15
C THR A 13 -6.10 -1.78 -13.32
N ASP A 14 -4.78 -1.73 -13.19
CA ASP A 14 -3.99 -0.63 -12.65
C ASP A 14 -4.65 0.76 -12.85
N GLN A 15 -5.20 0.98 -14.04
CA GLN A 15 -5.91 2.20 -14.43
C GLN A 15 -7.20 2.50 -13.65
N ASP A 16 -8.03 1.51 -13.31
CA ASP A 16 -9.26 1.72 -12.54
C ASP A 16 -8.95 2.09 -11.09
N PHE A 17 -7.95 1.41 -10.52
CA PHE A 17 -7.46 1.66 -9.18
C PHE A 17 -6.87 3.07 -9.07
N VAL A 18 -5.96 3.44 -9.98
CA VAL A 18 -5.38 4.79 -10.04
C VAL A 18 -6.45 5.85 -10.30
N ARG A 19 -7.45 5.59 -11.14
CA ARG A 19 -8.56 6.52 -11.40
C ARG A 19 -9.39 6.76 -10.14
N THR A 20 -9.70 5.70 -9.40
CA THR A 20 -10.46 5.76 -8.14
C THR A 20 -9.65 6.48 -7.06
N LEU A 21 -8.36 6.16 -6.92
CA LEU A 21 -7.45 6.84 -6.00
C LEU A 21 -7.31 8.32 -6.31
N ARG A 22 -7.11 8.69 -7.58
CA ARG A 22 -6.99 10.09 -7.99
C ARG A 22 -8.28 10.87 -7.72
N GLY A 23 -9.44 10.22 -7.84
CA GLY A 23 -10.72 10.81 -7.47
C GLY A 23 -10.84 11.05 -5.95
N ARG A 24 -10.40 10.10 -5.13
CA ARG A 24 -10.38 10.25 -3.66
C ARG A 24 -9.37 11.28 -3.18
N LEU A 25 -8.09 11.12 -3.56
CA LEU A 25 -7.01 12.04 -3.21
C LEU A 25 -7.20 13.44 -3.83
N GLY A 26 -7.95 13.54 -4.93
CA GLY A 26 -8.32 14.83 -5.51
C GLY A 26 -9.36 15.59 -4.70
N LYS A 27 -10.24 14.90 -3.97
CA LYS A 27 -11.18 15.50 -3.01
C LYS A 27 -10.51 15.77 -1.67
N ASP A 28 -9.77 14.76 -1.19
CA ASP A 28 -9.14 14.74 0.11
C ASP A 28 -7.70 14.23 -0.05
N PRO A 29 -6.73 15.12 -0.31
CA PRO A 29 -5.32 14.73 -0.50
C PRO A 29 -4.68 14.17 0.77
N THR A 30 -5.38 14.20 1.89
CA THR A 30 -4.98 13.65 3.19
C THR A 30 -5.71 12.36 3.54
N ASP A 31 -6.49 11.77 2.62
CA ASP A 31 -7.22 10.52 2.84
C ASP A 31 -6.25 9.37 3.12
N THR A 32 -6.23 8.91 4.37
CA THR A 32 -5.32 7.87 4.84
C THR A 32 -5.53 6.56 4.11
N ASP A 33 -6.79 6.17 3.90
CA ASP A 33 -7.18 4.95 3.18
C ASP A 33 -6.73 4.98 1.71
N GLY A 34 -6.88 6.12 1.02
CA GLY A 34 -6.37 6.32 -0.34
C GLY A 34 -4.86 6.23 -0.43
N LEU A 35 -4.13 6.79 0.55
CA LEU A 35 -2.67 6.65 0.63
C LEU A 35 -2.27 5.19 0.89
N VAL A 36 -2.93 4.49 1.80
CA VAL A 36 -2.69 3.05 2.05
C VAL A 36 -2.89 2.23 0.78
N ALA A 37 -4.01 2.45 0.10
CA ALA A 37 -4.33 1.79 -1.15
C ALA A 37 -3.27 2.08 -2.23
N LEU A 38 -2.80 3.31 -2.37
CA LEU A 38 -1.68 3.66 -3.25
C LEU A 38 -0.39 2.90 -2.89
N GLY A 39 -0.06 2.81 -1.60
CA GLY A 39 1.13 2.09 -1.14
C GLY A 39 1.06 0.58 -1.44
N VAL A 40 -0.11 -0.04 -1.25
CA VAL A 40 -0.32 -1.47 -1.58
C VAL A 40 -0.16 -1.71 -3.08
N TRP A 41 -0.68 -0.81 -3.91
CA TRP A 41 -0.53 -0.91 -5.35
C TRP A 41 0.93 -0.71 -5.79
N LEU A 42 1.69 0.19 -5.15
CA LEU A 42 3.13 0.32 -5.41
C LEU A 42 3.90 -0.96 -5.06
N LEU A 43 3.50 -1.68 -4.00
CA LEU A 43 4.08 -2.99 -3.69
C LEU A 43 3.83 -4.03 -4.77
N ASP A 44 2.64 -4.03 -5.37
CA ASP A 44 2.29 -4.94 -6.47
C ASP A 44 3.16 -4.69 -7.71
N ARG A 45 3.59 -3.43 -7.91
CA ARG A 45 4.49 -3.03 -9.01
C ARG A 45 5.97 -3.24 -8.73
N GLU A 46 6.29 -3.91 -7.63
CA GLU A 46 7.68 -4.11 -7.19
C GLU A 46 8.40 -2.77 -6.91
N GLU A 47 7.65 -1.73 -6.52
CA GLU A 47 8.16 -0.41 -6.10
C GLU A 47 7.98 -0.19 -4.58
N PRO A 48 8.59 -1.03 -3.73
CA PRO A 48 8.42 -0.94 -2.28
C PRO A 48 9.05 0.29 -1.64
N ASP A 49 10.02 0.93 -2.30
CA ASP A 49 10.62 2.20 -1.86
C ASP A 49 9.58 3.32 -1.83
N LYS A 50 8.82 3.49 -2.92
CA LYS A 50 7.72 4.48 -3.01
C LYS A 50 6.59 4.12 -2.07
N ALA A 51 6.26 2.83 -1.94
CA ALA A 51 5.23 2.36 -1.02
C ALA A 51 5.54 2.80 0.43
N LEU A 52 6.79 2.65 0.86
CA LEU A 52 7.24 3.11 2.18
C LEU A 52 7.09 4.61 2.37
N GLU A 53 7.41 5.44 1.37
CA GLU A 53 7.20 6.88 1.46
C GLU A 53 5.73 7.23 1.69
N VAL A 54 4.83 6.55 0.98
CA VAL A 54 3.38 6.74 1.12
C VAL A 54 2.91 6.26 2.51
N PHE A 55 3.32 5.08 2.95
CA PHE A 55 3.02 4.59 4.30
C PHE A 55 3.61 5.48 5.40
N HIS A 56 4.76 6.13 5.14
CA HIS A 56 5.33 7.12 6.05
C HIS A 56 4.42 8.33 6.21
N ARG A 57 3.79 8.81 5.14
CA ARG A 57 2.79 9.90 5.21
C ARG A 57 1.56 9.46 6.00
N VAL A 58 1.08 8.24 5.78
CA VAL A 58 -0.01 7.64 6.57
C VAL A 58 0.35 7.63 8.05
N THR A 59 1.48 7.03 8.44
CA THR A 59 1.88 6.96 9.86
C THR A 59 2.17 8.32 10.50
N ARG A 60 2.52 9.35 9.72
CA ARG A 60 2.66 10.72 10.27
C ARG A 60 1.32 11.35 10.56
N ARG A 61 0.30 10.99 9.79
CA ARG A 61 -1.05 11.53 9.93
C ARG A 61 -1.82 10.75 10.99
N ASP A 62 -1.78 9.45 10.87
CA ASP A 62 -2.46 8.49 11.72
C ASP A 62 -1.45 7.40 12.13
N PRO A 63 -0.69 7.65 13.20
CA PRO A 63 0.34 6.71 13.67
C PRO A 63 -0.25 5.42 14.23
N ASP A 64 -1.54 5.43 14.56
CA ASP A 64 -2.30 4.30 15.11
C ASP A 64 -3.12 3.58 14.04
N TYR A 65 -2.93 3.91 12.75
CA TYR A 65 -3.71 3.31 11.68
C TYR A 65 -3.54 1.78 11.71
N PRO A 66 -4.64 1.03 11.87
CA PRO A 66 -4.57 -0.41 12.07
C PRO A 66 -3.99 -1.09 10.82
N GLY A 67 -2.96 -1.91 11.02
CA GLY A 67 -2.31 -2.65 9.94
C GLY A 67 -1.29 -1.84 9.13
N ILE A 68 -1.05 -0.55 9.41
CA ILE A 68 -0.01 0.21 8.69
C ILE A 68 1.39 -0.34 8.92
N TRP A 69 1.68 -0.83 10.12
CA TRP A 69 2.96 -1.42 10.46
C TRP A 69 3.17 -2.77 9.77
N ASN A 70 2.09 -3.53 9.58
CA ASN A 70 2.11 -4.75 8.76
C ASN A 70 2.44 -4.42 7.29
N LEU A 71 1.79 -3.40 6.72
CA LEU A 71 2.04 -2.95 5.35
C LEU A 71 3.47 -2.44 5.16
N LYS A 72 3.99 -1.65 6.11
CA LYS A 72 5.41 -1.24 6.12
C LYS A 72 6.34 -2.44 6.21
N ALA A 73 6.01 -3.42 7.05
CA ALA A 73 6.82 -4.63 7.16
C ALA A 73 6.90 -5.37 5.82
N ARG A 74 5.77 -5.54 5.13
CA ARG A 74 5.73 -6.14 3.79
C ARG A 74 6.58 -5.36 2.79
N ALA A 75 6.57 -4.03 2.85
CA ALA A 75 7.41 -3.19 2.00
C ALA A 75 8.90 -3.37 2.28
N PHE A 76 9.30 -3.43 3.55
CA PHE A 76 10.68 -3.74 3.92
C PHE A 76 11.09 -5.16 3.51
N GLU A 77 10.20 -6.15 3.60
CA GLU A 77 10.46 -7.51 3.09
C GLU A 77 10.70 -7.53 1.59
N ALA A 78 9.90 -6.79 0.83
CA ALA A 78 10.08 -6.65 -0.62
C ALA A 78 11.40 -5.94 -0.98
N LEU A 79 11.90 -5.04 -0.13
CA LEU A 79 13.25 -4.45 -0.25
C LEU A 79 14.39 -5.39 0.16
N GLY A 80 14.09 -6.56 0.74
CA GLY A 80 15.09 -7.47 1.31
C GLY A 80 15.54 -7.10 2.73
N ASP A 81 14.90 -6.10 3.34
CA ASP A 81 15.25 -5.55 4.64
C ASP A 81 14.46 -6.21 5.78
N ALA A 82 14.66 -7.53 5.93
CA ALA A 82 13.91 -8.37 6.88
C ALA A 82 14.05 -7.91 8.35
N LYS A 83 15.17 -7.27 8.70
CA LYS A 83 15.38 -6.70 10.04
C LYS A 83 14.37 -5.60 10.34
N SER A 84 14.24 -4.65 9.42
CA SER A 84 13.32 -3.52 9.51
C SER A 84 11.86 -3.98 9.50
N ALA A 85 11.55 -5.00 8.69
CA ALA A 85 10.24 -5.63 8.68
C ALA A 85 9.86 -6.27 10.01
N ALA A 86 10.77 -7.04 10.61
CA ALA A 86 10.54 -7.69 11.90
C ALA A 86 10.33 -6.66 13.03
N MET A 87 11.05 -5.53 13.00
CA MET A 87 10.82 -4.43 13.94
C MET A 87 9.43 -3.82 13.78
N CYS A 88 8.98 -3.59 12.54
CA CYS A 88 7.63 -3.06 12.29
C CYS A 88 6.54 -4.01 12.78
N ARG A 89 6.65 -5.33 12.53
CA ARG A 89 5.67 -6.32 13.03
C ARG A 89 5.64 -6.39 14.56
N LYS A 90 6.80 -6.29 15.22
CA LYS A 90 6.86 -6.25 16.70
C LYS A 90 6.16 -5.01 17.26
N ARG A 91 6.25 -3.87 16.55
CA ARG A 91 5.59 -2.64 16.96
C ARG A 91 4.07 -2.69 16.75
N ASP A 92 3.63 -3.29 15.65
CA ASP A 92 2.20 -3.57 15.39
C ASP A 92 1.58 -4.39 16.53
N ALA A 93 2.24 -5.50 16.90
CA ALA A 93 1.79 -6.38 17.97
C ALA A 93 1.78 -5.70 19.35
N ALA A 94 2.73 -4.81 19.61
CA ALA A 94 2.84 -4.09 20.88
C ALA A 94 1.87 -2.91 21.01
N SER A 95 1.28 -2.43 19.91
CA SER A 95 0.31 -1.32 19.94
C SER A 95 -1.14 -1.79 20.10
N GLY A 96 -1.40 -3.10 19.95
CA GLY A 96 -2.74 -3.70 20.04
C GLY A 96 -3.10 -4.32 21.40
N GLU A 97 -2.31 -4.06 22.45
CA GLU A 97 -2.53 -4.55 23.83
C GLU A 97 -3.01 -3.45 24.77
#